data_AF-A0A955VD99-F1
#
_entry.id   AF-A0A955VD99-F1
#
_cell.length_a   1.000
_cell.length_b   1.000
_cell.length_c   1.000
_cell.angle_alpha   90.00
_cell.angle_beta   90.00
_cell.angle_gamma   90.00
#
_symmetry.space_group_name_H-M   'P 1'
#
loop_
_entity.id
_entity.type
_entity.pdbx_description
1 polymer ?
#
loop_
_entity_poly.entity_id
_entity_poly.type
_entity_poly.pdbx_seq_one_letter_code
_entity_poly.pdbx_strand_id
1 'polypeptide(L)'
;PVADADTDAVTDTDTDTDTDTDTDTADTSPLPHPLFGYRGTLAVMEYYSQGRGSAVGSVYGRVQVAPPPDRYELAGAVGACELWRFVNAACEPACAVDATCDRHGACVPFPAGASVGDFTVTGTKATYAGTYDDLGLYTVKPESDADLFDARDPITVAVDGAGATPGATIALAGVGDMSDDFGFIELYDGEDATVAWTPANDGSQVELYLQLGWHGSPPAATLLCVADDAAGEVVIDRSLVAGFPYFTGIGLFQVPSWIQRVHRGVLASPDGPVAVLTGSQEPVGVIHLESR
;
A
#
# COMPACT_ATOMS: atom_id res chain seq x y z
N PRO A 1 -11.84 49.41 34.94
CA PRO A 1 -13.11 49.90 34.35
C PRO A 1 -13.31 49.28 32.97
N VAL A 2 -14.37 48.50 32.90
CA VAL A 2 -14.85 47.72 31.75
C VAL A 2 -15.54 48.64 30.75
N ALA A 3 -15.31 48.38 29.46
CA ALA A 3 -16.17 48.65 28.30
C ALA A 3 -15.56 47.79 27.18
N ASP A 4 -16.12 46.71 26.65
CA ASP A 4 -17.46 46.16 26.43
C ASP A 4 -18.41 46.98 25.53
N ALA A 5 -18.89 46.25 24.51
CA ALA A 5 -19.99 46.43 23.58
C ALA A 5 -19.86 47.45 22.43
N ASP A 6 -19.50 46.94 21.24
CA ASP A 6 -20.36 47.09 20.07
C ASP A 6 -20.20 45.85 19.16
N THR A 7 -21.11 44.87 19.19
CA THR A 7 -22.33 44.72 18.37
C THR A 7 -22.08 44.78 16.87
N ASP A 8 -21.94 43.61 16.24
CA ASP A 8 -22.46 43.39 14.88
C ASP A 8 -23.13 42.01 14.85
N ALA A 9 -24.44 42.04 15.10
CA ALA A 9 -25.34 40.93 14.85
C ALA A 9 -25.56 40.84 13.33
N VAL A 10 -24.88 39.90 12.69
CA VAL A 10 -25.25 39.47 11.34
C VAL A 10 -26.40 38.47 11.49
N THR A 11 -27.63 39.00 11.55
CA THR A 11 -28.83 38.21 11.28
C THR A 11 -28.91 37.99 9.78
N ASP A 12 -28.23 36.95 9.31
CA ASP A 12 -28.51 36.42 7.98
C ASP A 12 -29.88 35.74 8.03
N THR A 13 -30.84 36.39 7.39
CA THR A 13 -32.21 35.90 7.23
C THR A 13 -32.45 35.71 5.74
N ASP A 14 -31.50 35.14 5.01
CA ASP A 14 -31.77 34.65 3.67
C ASP A 14 -32.68 33.43 3.76
N THR A 15 -33.97 33.74 3.63
CA THR A 15 -34.98 32.82 3.12
C THR A 15 -34.77 32.70 1.62
N ASP A 16 -33.58 32.26 1.20
CA ASP A 16 -33.43 31.80 -0.16
C ASP A 16 -34.19 30.47 -0.25
N THR A 17 -35.01 30.43 -1.29
CA THR A 17 -35.77 29.24 -1.69
C THR A 17 -35.03 28.60 -2.85
N ASP A 18 -33.72 28.76 -2.87
CA ASP A 18 -32.93 28.22 -3.94
C ASP A 18 -32.89 26.71 -3.75
N THR A 19 -33.19 26.08 -4.88
CA THR A 19 -33.18 24.65 -5.01
C THR A 19 -31.81 24.34 -5.59
N ASP A 20 -30.75 24.88 -5.00
CA ASP A 20 -29.43 24.43 -5.37
C ASP A 20 -29.37 22.94 -5.03
N THR A 21 -29.18 22.19 -6.10
CA THR A 21 -28.92 20.76 -6.00
C THR A 21 -27.42 20.70 -5.82
N ASP A 22 -26.98 21.21 -4.67
CA ASP A 22 -25.63 21.05 -4.18
C ASP A 22 -25.43 19.56 -4.06
N THR A 23 -24.88 19.03 -5.14
CA THR A 23 -24.46 17.66 -5.24
C THR A 23 -23.23 17.62 -4.37
N ASP A 24 -23.46 17.49 -3.05
CA ASP A 24 -22.44 17.21 -2.05
C ASP A 24 -21.55 16.17 -2.69
N THR A 25 -20.38 16.62 -3.14
CA THR A 25 -19.42 15.78 -3.83
C THR A 25 -19.04 14.78 -2.76
N ALA A 26 -19.57 13.56 -2.89
CA ALA A 26 -19.52 12.54 -1.87
C ALA A 26 -18.14 12.57 -1.23
N ASP A 27 -18.11 12.83 0.07
CA ASP A 27 -16.89 12.96 0.86
C ASP A 27 -16.11 11.64 0.72
N THR A 28 -15.25 11.57 -0.30
CA THR A 28 -14.39 10.43 -0.54
C THR A 28 -13.32 10.53 0.51
N SER A 29 -13.61 9.99 1.69
CA SER A 29 -12.62 9.77 2.73
C SER A 29 -11.36 9.23 2.03
N PRO A 30 -10.20 9.90 2.16
CA PRO A 30 -9.01 9.51 1.44
C PRO A 30 -8.73 8.04 1.71
N LEU A 31 -8.40 7.29 0.65
CA LEU A 31 -8.02 5.90 0.79
C LEU A 31 -6.90 5.80 1.83
N PRO A 32 -6.85 4.72 2.64
CA PRO A 32 -5.74 4.51 3.54
C PRO A 32 -4.42 4.53 2.77
N HIS A 33 -3.41 5.09 3.42
CA HIS A 33 -2.05 5.11 2.90
C HIS A 33 -1.59 3.69 2.53
N PRO A 34 -0.88 3.45 1.41
CA PRO A 34 -0.54 2.09 0.98
C PRO A 34 0.20 1.24 2.02
N LEU A 35 0.89 1.88 2.97
CA LEU A 35 1.62 1.20 4.05
C LEU A 35 0.78 0.89 5.29
N PHE A 36 -0.31 1.63 5.54
CA PHE A 36 -0.99 1.64 6.83
C PHE A 36 -2.50 1.70 6.71
N GLY A 37 -3.21 1.36 7.78
CA GLY A 37 -4.66 1.54 7.87
C GLY A 37 -5.50 0.48 7.16
N TYR A 38 -4.94 -0.31 6.26
CA TYR A 38 -5.58 -1.55 5.81
C TYR A 38 -5.44 -2.64 6.87
N ARG A 39 -6.53 -3.37 7.13
CA ARG A 39 -6.52 -4.55 8.00
C ARG A 39 -6.18 -5.84 7.26
N GLY A 40 -5.92 -5.76 5.97
CA GLY A 40 -5.62 -6.92 5.14
C GLY A 40 -5.58 -6.59 3.66
N THR A 41 -5.25 -7.61 2.88
CA THR A 41 -5.14 -7.54 1.43
C THR A 41 -5.72 -8.80 0.79
N LEU A 42 -6.48 -8.65 -0.29
CA LEU A 42 -6.73 -9.66 -1.31
C LEU A 42 -5.99 -9.20 -2.57
N ALA A 43 -5.13 -10.04 -3.15
CA ALA A 43 -4.29 -9.60 -4.26
C ALA A 43 -4.17 -10.65 -5.36
N VAL A 44 -4.10 -10.15 -6.59
CA VAL A 44 -3.77 -10.87 -7.83
C VAL A 44 -2.50 -10.21 -8.37
N MET A 45 -1.34 -10.85 -8.16
CA MET A 45 -0.03 -10.25 -8.41
C MET A 45 0.80 -11.11 -9.35
N GLU A 46 1.43 -10.48 -10.33
CA GLU A 46 2.50 -11.07 -11.12
C GLU A 46 3.85 -10.52 -10.65
N TYR A 47 4.81 -11.41 -10.43
CA TYR A 47 6.15 -11.07 -9.97
C TYR A 47 7.15 -11.33 -11.09
N TYR A 48 7.82 -10.28 -11.52
CA TYR A 48 8.82 -10.32 -12.57
C TYR A 48 10.20 -10.55 -11.97
N SER A 49 11.06 -11.17 -12.76
CA SER A 49 12.49 -11.24 -12.45
C SER A 49 13.28 -10.57 -13.56
N GLN A 50 14.35 -9.88 -13.18
CA GLN A 50 15.21 -9.10 -14.08
C GLN A 50 15.53 -9.90 -15.37
N GLY A 51 15.05 -9.37 -16.49
CA GLY A 51 15.28 -9.91 -17.84
C GLY A 51 14.58 -11.24 -18.20
N ARG A 52 13.56 -11.70 -17.46
CA ARG A 52 12.90 -13.01 -17.73
C ARG A 52 11.37 -12.99 -17.87
N GLY A 53 10.73 -11.83 -17.87
CA GLY A 53 9.26 -11.74 -17.85
C GLY A 53 8.66 -12.18 -16.51
N SER A 54 7.35 -12.45 -16.46
CA SER A 54 6.70 -12.92 -15.22
C SER A 54 7.30 -14.25 -14.81
N ALA A 55 7.87 -14.27 -13.61
CA ALA A 55 8.47 -15.46 -13.02
C ALA A 55 7.44 -16.27 -12.25
N VAL A 56 6.49 -15.60 -11.58
CA VAL A 56 5.50 -16.21 -10.68
C VAL A 56 4.25 -15.34 -10.64
N GLY A 57 3.07 -15.94 -10.72
CA GLY A 57 1.81 -15.31 -10.37
C GLY A 57 1.35 -15.79 -9.00
N SER A 58 0.67 -14.92 -8.26
CA SER A 58 0.10 -15.23 -6.96
C SER A 58 -1.28 -14.62 -6.81
N VAL A 59 -2.23 -15.46 -6.42
CA VAL A 59 -3.51 -15.02 -5.89
C VAL A 59 -3.54 -15.38 -4.42
N TYR A 60 -3.68 -14.39 -3.54
CA TYR A 60 -3.66 -14.63 -2.11
C TYR A 60 -4.56 -13.66 -1.35
N GLY A 61 -4.93 -14.06 -0.13
CA GLY A 61 -5.68 -13.23 0.80
C GLY A 61 -5.13 -13.35 2.21
N ARG A 62 -5.03 -12.21 2.91
CA ARG A 62 -4.74 -12.16 4.34
C ARG A 62 -5.48 -11.00 4.95
N VAL A 63 -6.36 -11.28 5.90
CA VAL A 63 -7.14 -10.26 6.60
C VAL A 63 -7.04 -10.46 8.10
N GLN A 64 -7.03 -9.37 8.84
CA GLN A 64 -6.95 -9.32 10.29
C GLN A 64 -8.14 -8.56 10.86
N VAL A 65 -8.39 -8.73 12.15
CA VAL A 65 -9.48 -8.04 12.85
C VAL A 65 -9.26 -6.52 12.90
N ALA A 66 -8.02 -6.05 12.82
CA ALA A 66 -7.65 -4.63 12.79
C ALA A 66 -6.33 -4.46 12.01
N PRO A 67 -6.00 -3.23 11.56
CA PRO A 67 -4.69 -2.95 10.98
C PRO A 67 -3.55 -3.30 11.93
N PRO A 68 -2.38 -3.76 11.41
CA PRO A 68 -1.17 -3.88 12.20
C PRO A 68 -0.88 -2.57 12.95
N PRO A 69 -0.39 -2.63 14.20
CA PRO A 69 0.02 -1.43 14.92
C PRO A 69 1.05 -0.63 14.13
N ASP A 70 0.83 0.68 14.05
CA ASP A 70 1.77 1.57 13.40
C ASP A 70 3.08 1.63 14.23
N ARG A 71 4.18 1.38 13.53
CA ARG A 71 5.56 1.40 14.06
C ARG A 71 6.47 2.30 13.24
N TYR A 72 5.90 3.14 12.40
CA TYR A 72 6.63 4.07 11.57
C TYR A 72 6.24 5.50 11.91
N GLU A 73 7.20 6.40 11.71
CA GLU A 73 6.97 7.84 11.71
C GLU A 73 7.35 8.41 10.35
N LEU A 74 6.57 9.39 9.89
CA LEU A 74 6.90 10.14 8.69
C LEU A 74 8.10 11.04 9.00
N ALA A 75 9.23 10.75 8.36
CA ALA A 75 10.46 11.52 8.50
C ALA A 75 10.55 12.67 7.49
N GLY A 76 9.89 12.54 6.34
CA GLY A 76 9.82 13.59 5.32
C GLY A 76 8.90 13.22 4.16
N ALA A 77 8.33 14.22 3.50
CA ALA A 77 7.52 14.05 2.31
C ALA A 77 7.84 15.17 1.31
N VAL A 78 8.16 14.81 0.07
CA VAL A 78 8.43 15.75 -1.02
C VAL A 78 7.85 15.19 -2.31
N GLY A 79 6.95 15.94 -2.94
CA GLY A 79 6.29 15.52 -4.17
C GLY A 79 5.49 14.22 -3.97
N ALA A 80 5.79 13.23 -4.81
CA ALA A 80 5.15 11.91 -4.79
C ALA A 80 5.76 10.94 -3.77
N CYS A 81 6.81 11.35 -3.06
CA CYS A 81 7.63 10.47 -2.24
C CYS A 81 7.56 10.82 -0.75
N GLU A 82 7.57 9.78 0.07
CA GLU A 82 7.55 9.83 1.52
C GLU A 82 8.61 8.90 2.11
N LEU A 83 9.35 9.42 3.09
CA LEU A 83 10.31 8.67 3.88
C LEU A 83 9.71 8.36 5.26
N TRP A 84 9.62 7.08 5.56
CA TRP A 84 9.11 6.52 6.81
C TRP A 84 10.25 5.84 7.57
N ARG A 85 10.33 6.07 8.88
CA ARG A 85 11.34 5.47 9.75
C ARG A 85 10.70 4.60 10.81
N PHE A 86 11.29 3.42 11.02
CA PHE A 86 10.84 2.54 12.08
C PHE A 86 11.18 3.15 13.43
N VAL A 87 10.18 3.30 14.27
CA VAL A 87 10.34 3.72 15.67
C VAL A 87 10.58 2.45 16.48
N ASN A 88 11.82 2.30 16.98
CA ASN A 88 12.15 1.20 17.87
C ASN A 88 11.53 1.43 19.26
N ALA A 89 10.23 1.19 19.36
CA ALA A 89 9.51 1.20 20.61
C ALA A 89 9.70 -0.16 21.29
N ALA A 90 10.42 -0.14 22.41
CA ALA A 90 10.47 -1.28 23.33
C ALA A 90 9.40 -1.09 24.40
N CYS A 91 8.48 -2.05 24.53
CA CYS A 91 7.56 -2.12 25.68
C CYS A 91 8.39 -2.31 26.96
N GLU A 92 8.19 -1.45 27.97
CA GLU A 92 8.69 -1.70 29.33
C GLU A 92 7.51 -1.60 30.33
N PRO A 93 7.07 -2.71 30.95
CA PRO A 93 7.60 -4.08 30.82
C PRO A 93 7.31 -4.69 29.44
N ALA A 94 8.02 -5.77 29.08
CA ALA A 94 7.77 -6.50 27.84
C ALA A 94 6.28 -6.87 27.69
N CYS A 95 5.75 -6.73 26.47
CA CYS A 95 4.35 -7.01 26.19
C CYS A 95 4.03 -8.52 26.38
N ALA A 96 2.77 -8.86 26.62
CA ALA A 96 2.32 -10.26 26.70
C ALA A 96 2.53 -11.00 25.36
N VAL A 97 2.46 -12.34 25.39
CA VAL A 97 2.69 -13.22 24.23
C VAL A 97 1.76 -12.94 23.04
N ASP A 98 0.57 -12.39 23.29
CA ASP A 98 -0.46 -12.03 22.33
C ASP A 98 -0.52 -10.51 22.04
N ALA A 99 0.47 -9.75 22.51
CA ALA A 99 0.56 -8.32 22.33
C ALA A 99 1.88 -7.93 21.64
N THR A 100 1.90 -6.75 21.04
CA THR A 100 3.09 -6.14 20.47
C THR A 100 3.19 -4.68 20.87
N CYS A 101 4.36 -4.09 20.66
CA CYS A 101 4.58 -2.68 20.96
C CYS A 101 4.10 -1.83 19.79
N ASP A 102 3.29 -0.80 20.05
CA ASP A 102 3.06 0.28 19.09
C ASP A 102 4.24 1.26 19.09
N ARG A 103 4.25 2.23 18.16
CA ARG A 103 5.29 3.27 18.09
C ARG A 103 5.46 4.11 19.36
N HIS A 104 4.51 4.09 20.30
CA HIS A 104 4.53 4.89 21.53
C HIS A 104 5.02 4.09 22.75
N GLY A 105 5.45 2.85 22.58
CA GLY A 105 5.89 2.02 23.71
C GLY A 105 4.75 1.27 24.39
N ALA A 106 3.52 1.38 23.90
CA ALA A 106 2.35 0.76 24.53
C ALA A 106 2.15 -0.68 24.03
N CYS A 107 1.76 -1.57 24.95
CA CYS A 107 1.34 -2.92 24.60
C CYS A 107 -0.05 -2.87 23.96
N VAL A 108 -0.16 -3.26 22.70
CA VAL A 108 -1.43 -3.40 21.99
C VAL A 108 -1.62 -4.84 21.53
N PRO A 109 -2.85 -5.37 21.46
CA PRO A 109 -3.09 -6.73 20.97
C PRO A 109 -2.54 -6.91 19.55
N PHE A 110 -1.91 -8.05 19.28
CA PHE A 110 -1.54 -8.41 17.91
C PHE A 110 -2.82 -8.78 17.13
N PRO A 111 -3.09 -8.17 15.96
CA PRO A 111 -4.33 -8.45 15.25
C PRO A 111 -4.43 -9.91 14.81
N ALA A 112 -5.43 -10.62 15.34
CA ALA A 112 -5.77 -11.97 14.93
C ALA A 112 -6.24 -12.00 13.46
N GLY A 113 -6.08 -13.16 12.80
CA GLY A 113 -6.65 -13.38 11.48
C GLY A 113 -8.18 -13.23 11.51
N ALA A 114 -8.74 -12.67 10.44
CA ALA A 114 -10.18 -12.53 10.25
C ALA A 114 -10.57 -13.02 8.86
N SER A 115 -11.76 -13.61 8.76
CA SER A 115 -12.36 -13.97 7.48
C SER A 115 -13.18 -12.80 6.93
N VAL A 116 -13.15 -12.62 5.61
CA VAL A 116 -14.10 -11.79 4.84
C VAL A 116 -15.11 -12.66 4.09
N GLY A 117 -15.24 -13.94 4.47
CA GLY A 117 -15.93 -14.97 3.69
C GLY A 117 -14.99 -15.60 2.67
N ASP A 118 -15.48 -16.58 1.93
CA ASP A 118 -14.78 -17.06 0.74
C ASP A 118 -14.77 -15.96 -0.32
N PHE A 119 -13.77 -15.97 -1.20
CA PHE A 119 -13.70 -15.03 -2.31
C PHE A 119 -13.48 -15.74 -3.64
N THR A 120 -13.97 -15.13 -4.71
CA THR A 120 -13.75 -15.59 -6.08
C THR A 120 -13.16 -14.45 -6.92
N VAL A 121 -12.11 -14.75 -7.68
CA VAL A 121 -11.51 -13.86 -8.67
C VAL A 121 -11.86 -14.36 -10.07
N THR A 122 -12.50 -13.50 -10.85
CA THR A 122 -12.85 -13.76 -12.26
C THR A 122 -12.30 -12.67 -13.16
N GLY A 123 -12.21 -12.95 -14.46
CA GLY A 123 -11.65 -12.01 -15.45
C GLY A 123 -10.15 -12.15 -15.66
N THR A 124 -9.48 -12.90 -14.79
CA THR A 124 -8.14 -13.46 -14.99
C THR A 124 -8.16 -14.65 -15.96
N LYS A 125 -6.98 -15.14 -16.38
CA LYS A 125 -6.79 -16.27 -17.30
C LYS A 125 -7.37 -17.59 -16.78
N ALA A 126 -7.49 -17.73 -15.46
CA ALA A 126 -8.28 -18.75 -14.78
C ALA A 126 -9.18 -18.12 -13.72
N THR A 127 -10.24 -18.80 -13.31
CA THR A 127 -11.02 -18.39 -12.12
C THR A 127 -10.36 -18.95 -10.87
N TYR A 128 -10.14 -18.10 -9.87
CA TYR A 128 -9.55 -18.48 -8.59
C TYR A 128 -10.58 -18.38 -7.47
N ALA A 129 -10.59 -19.34 -6.56
CA ALA A 129 -11.40 -19.33 -5.35
C ALA A 129 -10.49 -19.41 -4.13
N GLY A 130 -10.65 -18.48 -3.18
CA GLY A 130 -9.97 -18.47 -1.90
C GLY A 130 -10.92 -18.87 -0.79
N THR A 131 -10.58 -19.94 -0.06
CA THR A 131 -11.32 -20.39 1.12
C THR A 131 -10.52 -20.11 2.38
N TYR A 132 -11.16 -19.52 3.38
CA TYR A 132 -10.51 -19.22 4.67
C TYR A 132 -10.35 -20.49 5.51
N ASP A 133 -9.16 -20.72 6.06
CA ASP A 133 -8.82 -21.94 6.80
C ASP A 133 -8.61 -21.72 8.32
N ASP A 134 -8.45 -22.83 9.02
CA ASP A 134 -8.27 -22.85 10.48
C ASP A 134 -6.93 -22.23 10.96
N LEU A 135 -6.00 -21.93 10.04
CA LEU A 135 -4.75 -21.21 10.35
C LEU A 135 -4.91 -19.69 10.21
N GLY A 136 -6.10 -19.23 9.82
CA GLY A 136 -6.39 -17.82 9.60
C GLY A 136 -5.82 -17.29 8.28
N LEU A 137 -5.65 -18.18 7.29
CA LEU A 137 -5.14 -17.87 5.97
C LEU A 137 -6.18 -18.26 4.90
N TYR A 138 -5.99 -17.76 3.69
CA TYR A 138 -6.77 -18.19 2.54
C TYR A 138 -5.99 -19.23 1.74
N THR A 139 -6.59 -20.40 1.55
CA THR A 139 -6.12 -21.38 0.57
C THR A 139 -6.78 -21.08 -0.78
N VAL A 140 -5.97 -20.78 -1.79
CA VAL A 140 -6.47 -20.43 -3.14
C VAL A 140 -6.32 -21.59 -4.11
N LYS A 141 -7.37 -21.85 -4.89
CA LYS A 141 -7.40 -22.86 -5.97
C LYS A 141 -8.02 -22.32 -7.27
N PRO A 142 -7.53 -22.74 -8.45
CA PRO A 142 -6.34 -23.56 -8.66
C PRO A 142 -5.06 -22.84 -8.21
N GLU A 143 -3.93 -23.54 -8.20
CA GLU A 143 -2.63 -22.87 -8.05
C GLU A 143 -2.44 -21.88 -9.21
N SER A 144 -1.83 -20.73 -8.91
CA SER A 144 -1.63 -19.67 -9.88
C SER A 144 -0.56 -20.03 -10.90
N ASP A 145 -0.83 -19.72 -12.17
CA ASP A 145 0.17 -19.72 -13.22
C ASP A 145 1.08 -18.48 -13.10
N ALA A 146 2.17 -18.43 -13.85
CA ALA A 146 3.03 -17.23 -13.90
C ALA A 146 2.29 -16.02 -14.50
N ASP A 147 1.42 -16.27 -15.47
CA ASP A 147 0.71 -15.29 -16.26
C ASP A 147 -0.79 -15.34 -15.91
N LEU A 148 -1.29 -14.31 -15.24
CA LEU A 148 -2.59 -14.26 -14.60
C LEU A 148 -3.60 -13.41 -15.36
N PHE A 149 -3.18 -12.34 -16.03
CA PHE A 149 -4.07 -11.41 -16.73
C PHE A 149 -3.34 -10.63 -17.82
N ASP A 150 -4.07 -10.07 -18.78
CA ASP A 150 -3.54 -9.06 -19.69
C ASP A 150 -3.88 -7.64 -19.19
N ALA A 151 -3.13 -6.64 -19.64
CA ALA A 151 -3.38 -5.25 -19.30
C ALA A 151 -4.81 -4.83 -19.70
N ARG A 152 -5.50 -4.14 -18.77
CA ARG A 152 -6.90 -3.68 -18.88
C ARG A 152 -7.96 -4.78 -18.90
N ASP A 153 -7.60 -6.05 -18.66
CA ASP A 153 -8.61 -7.11 -18.49
C ASP A 153 -9.55 -6.74 -17.33
N PRO A 154 -10.88 -6.80 -17.49
CA PRO A 154 -11.81 -6.51 -16.41
C PRO A 154 -11.73 -7.62 -15.37
N ILE A 155 -11.16 -7.33 -14.20
CA ILE A 155 -11.02 -8.28 -13.10
C ILE A 155 -12.07 -7.98 -12.05
N THR A 156 -12.69 -9.03 -11.52
CA THR A 156 -13.70 -8.92 -10.46
C THR A 156 -13.32 -9.80 -9.29
N VAL A 157 -13.33 -9.22 -8.09
CA VAL A 157 -13.17 -9.94 -6.82
C VAL A 157 -14.50 -9.90 -6.08
N ALA A 158 -15.17 -11.04 -6.00
CA ALA A 158 -16.38 -11.22 -5.21
C ALA A 158 -16.02 -11.81 -3.85
N VAL A 159 -16.54 -11.23 -2.77
CA VAL A 159 -16.39 -11.75 -1.39
C VAL A 159 -17.77 -12.07 -0.84
N ASP A 160 -17.90 -13.22 -0.18
CA ASP A 160 -19.18 -13.69 0.37
C ASP A 160 -19.59 -12.93 1.64
N GLY A 161 -18.61 -12.33 2.34
CA GLY A 161 -18.80 -11.70 3.64
C GLY A 161 -18.67 -12.70 4.79
N ALA A 162 -18.10 -12.23 5.91
CA ALA A 162 -18.05 -12.96 7.16
C ALA A 162 -17.84 -12.02 8.35
N GLY A 163 -18.41 -12.39 9.50
CA GLY A 163 -18.36 -11.57 10.71
C GLY A 163 -18.94 -10.18 10.46
N ALA A 164 -18.14 -9.14 10.69
CA ALA A 164 -18.52 -7.75 10.42
C ALA A 164 -18.34 -7.33 8.95
N THR A 165 -17.63 -8.12 8.13
CA THR A 165 -17.37 -7.77 6.73
C THR A 165 -18.57 -8.15 5.85
N PRO A 166 -19.21 -7.19 5.17
CA PRO A 166 -20.30 -7.50 4.25
C PRO A 166 -19.77 -8.20 2.99
N GLY A 167 -20.63 -9.00 2.36
CA GLY A 167 -20.37 -9.50 1.01
C GLY A 167 -20.36 -8.33 0.01
N ALA A 168 -19.48 -8.38 -0.97
CA ALA A 168 -19.27 -7.30 -1.93
C ALA A 168 -18.65 -7.80 -3.23
N THR A 169 -18.67 -6.94 -4.25
CA THR A 169 -18.00 -7.18 -5.51
C THR A 169 -17.15 -5.96 -5.84
N ILE A 170 -15.86 -6.18 -6.05
CA ILE A 170 -14.89 -5.14 -6.35
C ILE A 170 -14.45 -5.34 -7.80
N ALA A 171 -14.65 -4.32 -8.62
CA ALA A 171 -14.18 -4.29 -9.99
C ALA A 171 -12.80 -3.61 -10.06
N LEU A 172 -11.88 -4.24 -10.76
CA LEU A 172 -10.51 -3.81 -11.02
C LEU A 172 -10.18 -4.03 -12.49
N ALA A 173 -8.98 -3.65 -12.90
CA ALA A 173 -8.42 -3.99 -14.19
C ALA A 173 -7.06 -4.67 -14.04
N GLY A 174 -6.71 -5.55 -14.99
CA GLY A 174 -5.34 -6.01 -15.15
C GLY A 174 -4.40 -4.84 -15.46
N VAL A 175 -3.14 -4.96 -15.06
CA VAL A 175 -2.09 -3.95 -15.31
C VAL A 175 -1.07 -4.46 -16.32
N GLY A 176 -0.35 -3.56 -16.98
CA GLY A 176 0.78 -3.92 -17.83
C GLY A 176 2.04 -4.31 -17.04
N ASP A 177 2.83 -5.19 -17.64
CA ASP A 177 4.07 -5.77 -17.13
C ASP A 177 5.06 -4.72 -16.59
N MET A 178 5.36 -4.76 -15.30
CA MET A 178 6.49 -4.02 -14.73
C MET A 178 7.77 -4.82 -14.98
N SER A 179 8.46 -4.49 -16.08
CA SER A 179 9.60 -5.27 -16.58
C SER A 179 10.70 -4.42 -17.24
N ASP A 180 10.91 -3.19 -16.77
CA ASP A 180 11.87 -2.24 -17.36
C ASP A 180 13.34 -2.54 -16.96
N ASP A 181 13.62 -3.69 -16.33
CA ASP A 181 14.96 -4.14 -15.90
C ASP A 181 15.65 -3.12 -14.99
N PHE A 182 14.96 -2.75 -13.90
CA PHE A 182 15.38 -1.65 -13.02
C PHE A 182 16.73 -1.84 -12.35
N GLY A 183 17.27 -3.06 -12.30
CA GLY A 183 18.61 -3.34 -11.75
C GLY A 183 18.78 -2.81 -10.33
N PHE A 184 19.58 -1.75 -10.19
CA PHE A 184 19.80 -1.02 -8.94
C PHE A 184 19.37 0.44 -9.09
N ILE A 185 18.67 0.95 -8.08
CA ILE A 185 18.41 2.37 -7.90
C ILE A 185 19.55 2.96 -7.08
N GLU A 186 20.30 3.85 -7.71
CA GLU A 186 21.42 4.54 -7.09
C GLU A 186 20.94 5.86 -6.46
N LEU A 187 21.20 5.99 -5.16
CA LEU A 187 20.93 7.19 -4.38
C LEU A 187 22.28 7.84 -4.05
N TYR A 188 22.40 9.13 -4.34
CA TYR A 188 23.62 9.92 -4.08
C TYR A 188 23.26 11.12 -3.20
N ASP A 189 23.98 11.28 -2.09
CA ASP A 189 23.77 12.42 -1.22
C ASP A 189 23.94 13.76 -1.97
N GLY A 190 23.00 14.68 -1.73
CA GLY A 190 22.97 16.00 -2.37
C GLY A 190 22.39 16.03 -3.78
N GLU A 191 22.03 14.88 -4.37
CA GLU A 191 21.42 14.76 -5.69
C GLU A 191 20.00 14.19 -5.61
N ASP A 192 19.15 14.63 -6.54
CA ASP A 192 17.85 14.00 -6.75
C ASP A 192 18.07 12.67 -7.50
N ALA A 193 17.33 11.63 -7.14
CA ALA A 193 17.32 10.36 -7.88
C ALA A 193 16.05 10.28 -8.74
N THR A 194 16.21 9.97 -10.03
CA THR A 194 15.07 9.78 -10.95
C THR A 194 14.93 8.31 -11.27
N VAL A 195 13.73 7.77 -11.07
CA VAL A 195 13.37 6.40 -11.45
C VAL A 195 12.32 6.51 -12.57
N ALA A 196 12.69 6.09 -13.77
CA ALA A 196 11.83 6.14 -14.96
C ALA A 196 11.36 4.74 -15.36
N TRP A 197 10.18 4.65 -15.94
CA TRP A 197 9.56 3.42 -16.45
C TRP A 197 8.83 3.70 -17.77
N THR A 198 8.47 2.65 -18.48
CA THR A 198 7.64 2.79 -19.69
C THR A 198 6.16 2.82 -19.30
N PRO A 199 5.39 3.90 -19.57
CA PRO A 199 3.96 3.91 -19.22
C PRO A 199 3.18 2.80 -19.94
N ALA A 200 2.39 2.03 -19.20
CA ALA A 200 1.43 1.07 -19.74
C ALA A 200 0.14 1.75 -20.23
N ASN A 201 -0.16 2.95 -19.74
CA ASN A 201 -1.35 3.74 -20.08
C ASN A 201 -2.67 3.01 -19.77
N ASP A 202 -2.70 2.15 -18.76
CA ASP A 202 -3.86 1.37 -18.33
C ASP A 202 -4.60 2.00 -17.13
N GLY A 203 -4.20 3.21 -16.75
CA GLY A 203 -4.76 3.95 -15.62
C GLY A 203 -4.29 3.45 -14.25
N SER A 204 -3.29 2.56 -14.20
CA SER A 204 -2.69 2.10 -12.94
C SER A 204 -1.85 3.19 -12.28
N GLN A 205 -1.53 2.96 -11.02
CA GLN A 205 -0.51 3.71 -10.29
C GLN A 205 0.80 2.91 -10.28
N VAL A 206 1.92 3.64 -10.21
CA VAL A 206 3.23 3.07 -9.93
C VAL A 206 3.59 3.35 -8.49
N GLU A 207 3.90 2.30 -7.75
CA GLU A 207 4.41 2.36 -6.39
C GLU A 207 5.88 1.93 -6.40
N LEU A 208 6.79 2.84 -6.05
CA LEU A 208 8.20 2.54 -5.81
C LEU A 208 8.42 2.39 -4.31
N TYR A 209 8.90 1.23 -3.88
CA TYR A 209 9.07 0.89 -2.48
C TYR A 209 10.51 0.47 -2.16
N LEU A 210 11.30 1.43 -1.67
CA LEU A 210 12.68 1.21 -1.24
C LEU A 210 12.68 0.89 0.26
N GLN A 211 13.18 -0.28 0.60
CA GLN A 211 13.20 -0.77 1.97
C GLN A 211 14.62 -1.10 2.39
N LEU A 212 14.94 -0.77 3.64
CA LEU A 212 16.21 -1.15 4.25
C LEU A 212 15.97 -1.92 5.54
N GLY A 213 16.59 -3.09 5.70
CA GLY A 213 16.48 -3.87 6.92
C GLY A 213 16.72 -5.36 6.71
N TRP A 214 16.74 -6.11 7.81
CA TRP A 214 16.97 -7.56 7.80
C TRP A 214 15.66 -8.34 7.61
N HIS A 215 15.68 -9.38 6.77
CA HIS A 215 14.52 -10.27 6.56
C HIS A 215 13.99 -10.82 7.89
N GLY A 216 12.71 -10.61 8.20
CA GLY A 216 12.14 -11.03 9.49
C GLY A 216 12.18 -9.97 10.60
N SER A 217 12.73 -8.79 10.32
CA SER A 217 12.48 -7.56 11.07
C SER A 217 11.69 -6.59 10.18
N PRO A 218 10.82 -5.73 10.75
CA PRO A 218 10.33 -4.56 10.03
C PRO A 218 11.51 -3.76 9.43
N PRO A 219 11.39 -3.23 8.20
CA PRO A 219 12.38 -2.33 7.62
C PRO A 219 12.69 -1.17 8.58
N ALA A 220 13.98 -0.87 8.79
CA ALA A 220 14.42 0.26 9.61
C ALA A 220 14.03 1.60 8.99
N ALA A 221 14.01 1.65 7.65
CA ALA A 221 13.52 2.78 6.88
C ALA A 221 12.85 2.28 5.61
N THR A 222 11.91 3.09 5.15
CA THR A 222 11.05 2.82 4.02
C THR A 222 10.86 4.12 3.26
N LEU A 223 11.19 4.14 1.96
CA LEU A 223 10.88 5.24 1.07
C LEU A 223 9.83 4.74 0.07
N LEU A 224 8.63 5.32 0.13
CA LEU A 224 7.52 5.02 -0.76
C LEU A 224 7.32 6.22 -1.68
N CYS A 225 7.29 5.99 -2.99
CA CYS A 225 6.76 6.95 -3.93
C CYS A 225 5.54 6.39 -4.65
N VAL A 226 4.51 7.22 -4.85
CA VAL A 226 3.29 6.86 -5.59
C VAL A 226 3.04 7.89 -6.68
N ALA A 227 3.01 7.43 -7.93
CA ALA A 227 2.76 8.28 -9.09
C ALA A 227 1.74 7.61 -10.02
N ASP A 228 1.06 8.39 -10.86
CA ASP A 228 0.28 7.83 -11.96
C ASP A 228 1.23 7.15 -12.95
N ASP A 229 0.87 5.98 -13.49
CA ASP A 229 1.69 5.26 -14.47
C ASP A 229 2.04 6.12 -15.69
N ALA A 230 1.10 6.99 -16.10
CA ALA A 230 1.27 7.93 -17.21
C ALA A 230 2.39 8.97 -16.99
N ALA A 231 2.87 9.17 -15.77
CA ALA A 231 3.98 10.08 -15.50
C ALA A 231 5.29 9.57 -16.11
N GLY A 232 5.48 8.24 -16.17
CA GLY A 232 6.69 7.60 -16.72
C GLY A 232 7.96 7.78 -15.88
N GLU A 233 7.90 8.56 -14.80
CA GLU A 233 9.00 8.71 -13.86
C GLU A 233 8.53 9.23 -12.50
N VAL A 234 9.39 9.03 -11.49
CA VAL A 234 9.30 9.69 -10.20
C VAL A 234 10.67 10.20 -9.77
N VAL A 235 10.67 11.39 -9.16
CA VAL A 235 11.87 12.02 -8.61
C VAL A 235 11.86 11.90 -7.10
N ILE A 236 12.89 11.24 -6.56
CA ILE A 236 13.20 11.21 -5.14
C ILE A 236 14.07 12.43 -4.84
N ASP A 237 13.50 13.42 -4.17
CA ASP A 237 14.22 14.65 -3.80
C ASP A 237 15.45 14.32 -2.94
N ARG A 238 16.56 15.02 -3.19
CA ARG A 238 17.83 14.90 -2.46
C ARG A 238 17.70 14.95 -0.94
N SER A 239 16.70 15.64 -0.39
CA SER A 239 16.46 15.70 1.05
C SER A 239 15.92 14.37 1.59
N LEU A 240 15.13 13.64 0.80
CA LEU A 240 14.69 12.28 1.12
C LEU A 240 15.82 11.28 0.92
N VAL A 241 16.65 11.45 -0.12
CA VAL A 241 17.87 10.66 -0.33
C VAL A 241 18.78 10.74 0.90
N ALA A 242 19.15 11.95 1.33
CA ALA A 242 19.97 12.17 2.51
C ALA A 242 19.34 11.63 3.81
N GLY A 243 18.01 11.51 3.84
CA GLY A 243 17.27 10.91 4.94
C GLY A 243 17.25 9.39 4.92
N PHE A 244 17.41 8.75 3.76
CA PHE A 244 17.41 7.31 3.61
C PHE A 244 18.75 6.73 4.11
N PRO A 245 18.79 5.67 4.92
CA PRO A 245 20.05 5.25 5.52
C PRO A 245 21.00 4.65 4.48
N TYR A 246 22.30 4.83 4.71
CA TYR A 246 23.36 4.26 3.88
C TYR A 246 23.34 2.74 3.91
N PHE A 247 23.58 2.14 2.74
CA PHE A 247 23.72 0.71 2.63
C PHE A 247 24.66 0.34 1.49
N THR A 248 25.73 -0.35 1.84
CA THR A 248 26.80 -0.77 0.92
C THR A 248 27.09 -2.27 1.00
N GLY A 249 26.16 -3.07 1.55
CA GLY A 249 26.42 -4.47 1.90
C GLY A 249 25.54 -5.48 1.17
N ILE A 250 26.12 -6.64 0.84
CA ILE A 250 25.35 -7.86 0.50
C ILE A 250 24.94 -8.51 1.82
N GLY A 251 24.11 -7.83 2.61
CA GLY A 251 23.44 -8.53 3.70
C GLY A 251 22.59 -9.61 3.05
N LEU A 252 22.96 -10.89 3.23
CA LEU A 252 22.41 -12.08 2.54
C LEU A 252 20.88 -12.21 2.56
N PHE A 253 20.19 -11.29 3.24
CA PHE A 253 18.77 -11.32 3.47
C PHE A 253 18.21 -9.92 3.78
N GLN A 254 18.37 -8.95 2.87
CA GLN A 254 17.65 -7.68 2.98
C GLN A 254 16.16 -7.89 2.74
N VAL A 255 15.32 -7.02 3.31
CA VAL A 255 13.93 -6.90 2.86
C VAL A 255 13.97 -6.37 1.42
N PRO A 256 13.36 -7.08 0.44
CA PRO A 256 13.49 -6.68 -0.96
C PRO A 256 12.78 -5.35 -1.20
N SER A 257 13.47 -4.44 -1.88
CA SER A 257 12.84 -3.29 -2.49
C SER A 257 12.17 -3.72 -3.80
N TRP A 258 11.15 -2.99 -4.23
CA TRP A 258 10.44 -3.28 -5.46
C TRP A 258 9.81 -2.03 -6.07
N ILE A 259 9.45 -2.14 -7.33
CA ILE A 259 8.56 -1.21 -8.03
C ILE A 259 7.40 -2.03 -8.61
N GLN A 260 6.18 -1.50 -8.56
CA GLN A 260 5.02 -2.18 -9.10
C GLN A 260 4.06 -1.25 -9.82
N ARG A 261 3.34 -1.78 -10.82
CA ARG A 261 2.07 -1.22 -11.29
C ARG A 261 0.95 -1.83 -10.48
N VAL A 262 -0.04 -1.03 -10.10
CA VAL A 262 -1.16 -1.49 -9.29
C VAL A 262 -2.45 -0.77 -9.62
N HIS A 263 -3.54 -1.54 -9.68
CA HIS A 263 -4.91 -1.05 -9.52
C HIS A 263 -5.38 -1.43 -8.12
N ARG A 264 -5.97 -0.47 -7.41
CA ARG A 264 -6.39 -0.64 -6.01
C ARG A 264 -7.88 -0.37 -5.85
N GLY A 265 -8.57 -1.38 -5.35
CA GLY A 265 -9.92 -1.30 -4.84
C GLY A 265 -9.93 -1.41 -3.32
N VAL A 266 -11.06 -1.07 -2.72
CA VAL A 266 -11.26 -1.18 -1.28
C VAL A 266 -12.54 -1.94 -0.97
N LEU A 267 -12.39 -3.00 -0.18
CA LEU A 267 -13.49 -3.65 0.51
C LEU A 267 -13.70 -2.94 1.85
N ALA A 268 -14.75 -2.13 1.93
CA ALA A 268 -15.12 -1.44 3.15
C ALA A 268 -15.69 -2.44 4.19
N SER A 269 -15.29 -2.28 5.45
CA SER A 269 -15.76 -3.07 6.58
C SER A 269 -15.79 -2.21 7.84
N PRO A 270 -16.72 -2.43 8.79
CA PRO A 270 -16.78 -1.68 10.05
C PRO A 270 -15.48 -1.73 10.88
N ASP A 271 -14.71 -2.81 10.74
CA ASP A 271 -13.45 -3.03 11.45
C ASP A 271 -12.23 -2.41 10.75
N GLY A 272 -12.43 -1.77 9.59
CA GLY A 272 -11.39 -1.18 8.77
C GLY A 272 -11.32 -1.78 7.35
N PRO A 273 -10.75 -1.02 6.40
CA PRO A 273 -10.72 -1.40 5.00
C PRO A 273 -9.76 -2.58 4.72
N VAL A 274 -10.11 -3.39 3.73
CA VAL A 274 -9.25 -4.42 3.13
C VAL A 274 -8.87 -3.96 1.72
N ALA A 275 -7.57 -3.94 1.43
CA ALA A 275 -7.08 -3.62 0.09
C ALA A 275 -7.41 -4.76 -0.87
N VAL A 276 -7.86 -4.43 -2.08
CA VAL A 276 -8.05 -5.40 -3.17
C VAL A 276 -7.18 -4.96 -4.34
N LEU A 277 -6.20 -5.79 -4.71
CA LEU A 277 -5.14 -5.40 -5.64
C LEU A 277 -5.09 -6.28 -6.87
N THR A 278 -4.82 -5.66 -8.02
CA THR A 278 -4.27 -6.31 -9.21
C THR A 278 -2.96 -5.60 -9.53
N GLY A 279 -1.87 -6.33 -9.71
CA GLY A 279 -0.56 -5.68 -9.86
C GLY A 279 0.52 -6.53 -10.51
N SER A 280 1.54 -5.83 -11.02
CA SER A 280 2.76 -6.40 -11.61
C SER A 280 3.95 -5.78 -10.90
N GLN A 281 4.80 -6.59 -10.28
CA GLN A 281 5.88 -6.15 -9.39
C GLN A 281 7.23 -6.67 -9.86
N GLU A 282 8.23 -5.80 -9.91
CA GLU A 282 9.62 -6.13 -10.17
C GLU A 282 10.51 -5.81 -8.95
N PRO A 283 11.39 -6.73 -8.51
CA PRO A 283 12.35 -6.44 -7.46
C PRO A 283 13.43 -5.46 -7.98
N VAL A 284 13.81 -4.51 -7.12
CA VAL A 284 14.87 -3.56 -7.40
C VAL A 284 15.95 -3.64 -6.32
N GLY A 285 17.21 -3.51 -6.72
CA GLY A 285 18.30 -3.26 -5.79
C GLY A 285 18.34 -1.78 -5.40
N VAL A 286 18.93 -1.47 -4.25
CA VAL A 286 19.18 -0.08 -3.83
C VAL A 286 20.63 0.04 -3.40
N ILE A 287 21.30 1.07 -3.89
CA ILE A 287 22.66 1.44 -3.48
C ILE A 287 22.60 2.90 -3.04
N HIS A 288 23.10 3.20 -1.84
CA HIS A 288 23.17 4.57 -1.34
C HIS A 288 24.63 4.97 -1.06
N LEU A 289 25.11 6.01 -1.73
CA LEU A 289 26.50 6.49 -1.75
C LEU A 289 26.60 7.97 -1.36
N GLU A 290 27.73 8.36 -0.76
CA GLU A 290 27.97 9.74 -0.30
C GLU A 290 28.18 10.73 -1.47
N SER A 291 28.74 10.25 -2.58
CA SER A 291 28.96 11.03 -3.80
C SER A 291 29.25 10.11 -4.99
N ARG A 292 29.12 10.63 -6.21
CA ARG A 292 29.58 9.97 -7.45
C ARG A 292 31.10 9.90 -7.56
#